data_AF-A0A9N9NMU4-F1
#
_entry.id   AF-A0A9N9NMU4-F1
#
_cell.length_a   1.000
_cell.length_b   1.000
_cell.length_c   1.000
_cell.angle_alpha   90.00
_cell.angle_beta   90.00
_cell.angle_gamma   90.00
#
_symmetry.space_group_name_H-M   'P 1'
#
loop_
_entity.id
_entity.type
_entity.pdbx_description
1 polymer ?
#
loop_
_entity_poly.entity_id
_entity_poly.type
_entity_poly.pdbx_seq_one_letter_code
_entity_poly.pdbx_strand_id
1 'polypeptide(L)'
;IWHGKYQILPEKELDERTLDGLTEKFVRHLPDILEKSKLSSVEKLPYMTMMRASLDLEERLEILISIPDRQKIEKQLDDETKEEIKKQQEEYYLREKQKAIERKLKKKGTYGSNEMRKYLEKIEKENYPDNVKKEINDLNFARQKLDEKHYGLVEIKEKIIEYLAAQQKANKTLGQVVCLVGPPGVGKTSLAASIAEATGRNFVSISVGGIRDVAEIQGHRRTYIGAMPGRIVQAMKKAQVINPCFLIDEVDKISADYRGDPAYALLEALDPNQNKKFIDNYLGEEVPYNLSEVMFICTANDERELPLPLLDRMEVVRLSSYTEIEKFHIAK
;
A
#
# COMPACT_ATOMS: atom_id res chain seq x y z
N ILE A 1 13.22 -40.25 22.12
CA ILE A 1 12.50 -41.32 22.85
C ILE A 1 13.57 -42.27 23.38
N TRP A 2 13.66 -42.48 24.70
CA TRP A 2 14.70 -43.30 25.33
C TRP A 2 14.48 -44.78 25.00
N HIS A 3 15.54 -45.50 24.62
CA HIS A 3 15.50 -46.92 24.22
C HIS A 3 16.10 -47.88 25.27
N GLY A 4 16.24 -47.43 26.53
CA GLY A 4 16.76 -48.26 27.62
C GLY A 4 15.71 -49.20 28.23
N LYS A 5 16.18 -50.30 28.86
CA LYS A 5 15.30 -51.22 29.60
C LYS A 5 14.91 -50.60 30.94
N TYR A 6 13.61 -50.50 31.21
CA TYR A 6 13.12 -50.12 32.54
C TYR A 6 13.37 -51.26 33.53
N GLN A 7 13.92 -50.94 34.70
CA GLN A 7 14.02 -51.86 35.81
C GLN A 7 12.95 -51.49 36.83
N ILE A 8 12.00 -52.40 37.07
CA ILE A 8 10.95 -52.21 38.07
C ILE A 8 11.58 -52.52 39.43
N LEU A 9 11.60 -51.54 40.34
CA LEU A 9 12.07 -51.73 41.71
C LEU A 9 10.92 -52.34 42.55
N PRO A 10 11.20 -53.31 43.44
CA PRO A 10 10.17 -53.93 44.27
C PRO A 10 9.61 -52.93 45.29
N GLU A 11 8.29 -52.92 45.47
CA GLU A 11 7.46 -52.01 46.30
C GLU A 11 7.76 -51.98 47.81
N LYS A 12 8.84 -52.62 48.29
CA LYS A 12 9.20 -52.59 49.70
C LYS A 12 10.00 -51.33 50.03
N GLU A 13 9.30 -50.38 50.62
CA GLU A 13 9.80 -49.18 51.30
C GLU A 13 10.99 -48.52 50.58
N LEU A 14 10.67 -47.82 49.48
CA LEU A 14 11.53 -46.73 49.03
C LEU A 14 11.57 -45.70 50.16
N ASP A 15 12.60 -45.76 51.01
CA ASP A 15 12.78 -44.74 52.03
C ASP A 15 12.99 -43.37 51.34
N GLU A 16 12.62 -42.28 52.02
CA GLU A 16 12.75 -40.92 51.48
C GLU A 16 14.17 -40.63 50.98
N ARG A 17 15.22 -41.19 51.61
CA ARG A 17 16.62 -41.02 51.17
C ARG A 17 16.93 -41.72 49.84
N THR A 18 16.27 -42.82 49.55
CA THR A 18 16.45 -43.61 48.33
C THR A 18 15.77 -42.94 47.15
N LEU A 19 14.58 -42.36 47.40
CA LEU A 19 13.90 -41.47 46.46
C LEU A 19 14.71 -40.20 46.22
N ASP A 20 15.17 -39.53 47.28
CA ASP A 20 16.03 -38.35 47.20
C ASP A 20 17.30 -38.61 46.38
N GLY A 21 17.96 -39.75 46.59
CA GLY A 21 19.16 -40.14 45.84
C GLY A 21 18.90 -40.48 44.36
N LEU A 22 17.69 -40.94 44.01
CA LEU A 22 17.26 -41.16 42.63
C LEU A 22 16.89 -39.85 41.93
N THR A 23 16.17 -38.95 42.63
CA THR A 23 15.91 -37.59 42.15
C THR A 23 17.18 -36.79 42.00
N GLU A 24 18.13 -36.88 42.93
CA GLU A 24 19.42 -36.18 42.82
C GLU A 24 20.25 -36.68 41.63
N LYS A 25 20.24 -38.01 41.39
CA LYS A 25 20.87 -38.61 40.19
C LYS A 25 20.19 -38.15 38.89
N PHE A 26 18.87 -38.14 38.83
CA PHE A 26 18.13 -37.68 37.65
C PHE A 26 18.36 -36.19 37.40
N VAL A 27 18.32 -35.38 38.45
CA VAL A 27 18.56 -33.93 38.43
C VAL A 27 19.96 -33.59 37.95
N ARG A 28 20.96 -34.38 38.33
CA ARG A 28 22.36 -34.20 37.89
C ARG A 28 22.51 -34.37 36.37
N HIS A 29 21.61 -35.08 35.71
CA HIS A 29 21.60 -35.31 34.26
C HIS A 29 20.66 -34.39 33.47
N LEU A 30 19.85 -33.54 34.12
CA LEU A 30 19.02 -32.55 33.42
C LEU A 30 19.83 -31.55 32.57
N PRO A 31 21.00 -31.05 33.02
CA PRO A 31 21.88 -30.25 32.17
C PRO A 31 22.32 -30.97 30.89
N ASP A 32 22.59 -32.28 30.96
CA ASP A 32 22.99 -33.09 29.79
C ASP A 32 21.86 -33.17 28.75
N ILE A 33 20.61 -33.11 29.18
CA ILE A 33 19.43 -33.08 28.30
C ILE A 33 19.36 -31.73 27.59
N LEU A 34 19.62 -30.63 28.29
CA LEU A 34 19.69 -29.31 27.69
C LEU A 34 20.88 -29.20 26.72
N GLU A 35 22.02 -29.81 27.03
CA GLU A 35 23.17 -29.84 26.12
C GLU A 35 22.85 -30.57 24.81
N LYS A 36 22.07 -31.65 24.86
CA LYS A 36 21.59 -32.40 23.69
C LYS A 36 20.52 -31.67 22.87
N SER A 37 19.96 -30.58 23.39
CA SER A 37 19.06 -29.73 22.61
C SER A 37 19.83 -28.97 21.51
N LYS A 38 19.16 -28.69 20.39
CA LYS A 38 19.73 -27.97 19.23
C LYS A 38 19.84 -26.45 19.43
N LEU A 39 19.65 -25.94 20.65
CA LEU A 39 19.82 -24.53 20.98
C LEU A 39 21.30 -24.10 20.85
N SER A 40 21.55 -22.84 20.51
CA SER A 40 22.90 -22.28 20.55
C SER A 40 23.38 -22.09 21.99
N SER A 41 24.69 -21.98 22.20
CA SER A 41 25.28 -21.82 23.53
C SER A 41 24.78 -20.56 24.27
N VAL A 42 24.45 -19.50 23.54
CA VAL A 42 23.92 -18.24 24.10
C VAL A 42 22.48 -18.42 24.57
N GLU A 43 21.65 -19.13 23.81
CA GLU A 43 20.24 -19.39 24.14
C GLU A 43 20.10 -20.37 25.31
N LYS A 44 21.04 -21.32 25.48
CA LYS A 44 21.05 -22.28 26.60
C LYS A 44 21.32 -21.60 27.95
N LEU A 45 22.09 -20.51 27.96
CA LEU A 45 22.57 -19.85 29.18
C LEU A 45 21.46 -19.42 30.15
N PRO A 46 20.37 -18.74 29.71
CA PRO A 46 19.26 -18.39 30.61
C PRO A 46 18.59 -19.62 31.21
N TYR A 47 18.28 -20.65 30.41
CA TYR A 47 17.66 -21.89 30.91
C TYR A 47 18.58 -22.64 31.88
N MET A 48 19.89 -22.72 31.60
CA MET A 48 20.88 -23.29 32.51
C MET A 48 20.95 -22.53 33.84
N THR A 49 20.86 -21.21 33.78
CA THR A 49 20.89 -20.35 34.97
C THR A 49 19.63 -20.55 35.80
N MET A 50 18.46 -20.57 35.17
CA MET A 50 17.18 -20.84 35.82
C MET A 50 17.15 -22.25 36.44
N MET A 51 17.62 -23.27 35.71
CA MET A 51 17.74 -24.64 36.24
C MET A 51 18.67 -24.73 37.45
N ARG A 52 19.78 -23.99 37.47
CA ARG A 52 20.69 -23.96 38.61
C ARG A 52 20.11 -23.24 39.82
N ALA A 53 19.28 -22.21 39.58
CA ALA A 53 18.66 -21.41 40.63
C ALA A 53 17.43 -22.09 41.27
N SER A 54 16.69 -22.89 40.49
CA SER A 54 15.51 -23.62 40.97
C SER A 54 15.95 -24.75 41.88
N LEU A 55 15.41 -24.90 43.09
CA LEU A 55 15.79 -25.99 44.00
C LEU A 55 14.87 -27.22 43.86
N ASP A 56 13.67 -27.02 43.32
CA ASP A 56 12.65 -28.06 43.17
C ASP A 56 12.70 -28.72 41.78
N LEU A 57 12.29 -29.99 41.72
CA LEU A 57 12.32 -30.84 40.54
C LEU A 57 11.18 -30.50 39.57
N GLU A 58 10.02 -30.09 40.10
CA GLU A 58 8.86 -29.69 39.28
C GLU A 58 9.15 -28.42 38.47
N GLU A 59 9.68 -27.36 39.11
CA GLU A 59 10.06 -26.11 38.43
C GLU A 59 11.09 -26.36 37.31
N ARG A 60 12.07 -27.24 37.55
CA ARG A 60 13.09 -27.59 36.55
C ARG A 60 12.50 -28.34 35.35
N LEU A 61 11.46 -29.16 35.55
CA LEU A 61 10.77 -29.87 34.48
C LEU A 61 9.90 -28.93 33.62
N GLU A 62 9.23 -27.96 34.23
CA GLU A 62 8.48 -26.94 33.49
C GLU A 62 9.39 -26.11 32.60
N ILE A 63 10.57 -25.71 33.09
CA ILE A 63 11.58 -25.00 32.30
C ILE A 63 11.97 -25.85 31.07
N LEU A 64 12.15 -27.17 31.21
CA LEU A 64 12.47 -28.07 30.10
C LEU A 64 11.35 -28.13 29.05
N ILE A 65 10.09 -28.19 29.48
CA ILE A 65 8.92 -28.24 28.60
C ILE A 65 8.73 -26.90 27.86
N SER A 66 9.08 -25.79 28.52
CA SER A 66 8.97 -24.45 27.94
C SER A 66 9.95 -24.17 26.79
N ILE A 67 10.98 -25.02 26.62
CA ILE A 67 11.98 -24.87 25.55
C ILE A 67 11.31 -25.09 24.19
N PRO A 68 11.25 -24.07 23.32
CA PRO A 68 10.59 -24.22 22.03
C PRO A 68 11.33 -25.23 21.15
N ASP A 69 10.59 -26.20 20.62
CA ASP A 69 11.12 -27.21 19.69
C ASP A 69 11.46 -26.51 18.35
N ARG A 70 12.71 -26.07 18.20
CA ARG A 70 13.19 -25.31 17.03
C ARG A 70 12.82 -25.98 15.70
N GLN A 71 12.79 -27.31 15.64
CA GLN A 71 12.38 -28.06 14.44
C GLN A 71 10.92 -27.87 14.06
N LYS A 72 10.02 -27.64 15.02
CA LYS A 72 8.59 -27.38 14.73
C LYS A 72 8.40 -25.95 14.21
N ILE A 73 9.09 -24.99 14.82
CA ILE A 73 9.04 -23.58 14.39
C ILE A 73 9.69 -23.40 13.02
N GLU A 74 10.87 -23.99 12.79
CA GLU A 74 11.53 -23.96 11.47
C GLU A 74 10.68 -24.64 10.40
N LYS A 75 10.02 -25.77 10.70
CA LYS A 75 9.08 -26.38 9.75
C LYS A 75 7.87 -25.50 9.45
N GLN A 76 7.27 -24.88 10.47
CA GLN A 76 6.14 -23.98 10.27
C GLN A 76 6.53 -22.76 9.43
N LEU A 77 7.69 -22.15 9.72
CA LEU A 77 8.24 -21.05 8.93
C LEU A 77 8.58 -21.48 7.50
N ASP A 78 9.18 -22.66 7.31
CA ASP A 78 9.51 -23.21 5.99
C ASP A 78 8.26 -23.52 5.16
N ASP A 79 7.20 -24.01 5.79
CA ASP A 79 5.94 -24.33 5.11
C ASP A 79 5.18 -23.04 4.76
N GLU A 80 5.12 -22.05 5.67
CA GLU A 80 4.55 -20.72 5.39
C GLU A 80 5.32 -19.99 4.28
N THR A 81 6.65 -19.97 4.34
CA THR A 81 7.47 -19.34 3.29
C THR A 81 7.36 -20.07 1.96
N LYS A 82 7.25 -21.41 1.93
CA LYS A 82 6.99 -22.16 0.68
C LYS A 82 5.63 -21.84 0.09
N GLU A 83 4.58 -21.71 0.90
CA GLU A 83 3.26 -21.31 0.41
C GLU A 83 3.27 -19.88 -0.13
N GLU A 84 3.93 -18.93 0.54
CA GLU A 84 4.11 -17.56 0.06
C GLU A 84 4.91 -17.51 -1.24
N ILE A 85 6.02 -18.25 -1.32
CA ILE A 85 6.84 -18.34 -2.54
C ILE A 85 6.03 -18.97 -3.68
N LYS A 86 5.21 -20.00 -3.41
CA LYS A 86 4.36 -20.64 -4.42
C LYS A 86 3.27 -19.69 -4.92
N LYS A 87 2.60 -18.97 -4.04
CA LYS A 87 1.63 -17.91 -4.41
C LYS A 87 2.30 -16.83 -5.25
N GLN A 88 3.47 -16.34 -4.83
CA GLN A 88 4.23 -15.34 -5.57
C GLN A 88 4.69 -15.85 -6.94
N GLN A 89 5.10 -17.12 -7.05
CA GLN A 89 5.50 -17.75 -8.31
C GLN A 89 4.31 -17.97 -9.26
N GLU A 90 3.15 -18.40 -8.73
CA GLU A 90 1.91 -18.54 -9.50
C GLU A 90 1.41 -17.18 -10.01
N GLU A 91 1.44 -16.17 -9.14
CA GLU A 91 1.11 -14.78 -9.47
C GLU A 91 2.08 -14.20 -10.51
N TYR A 92 3.38 -14.44 -10.36
CA TYR A 92 4.40 -14.06 -11.33
C TYR A 92 4.20 -14.76 -12.68
N TYR A 93 3.90 -16.05 -12.68
CA TYR A 93 3.66 -16.84 -13.90
C TYR A 93 2.39 -16.39 -14.64
N LEU A 94 1.30 -16.13 -13.91
CA LEU A 94 0.08 -15.55 -14.50
C LEU A 94 0.35 -14.17 -15.10
N ARG A 95 1.12 -13.32 -14.41
CA ARG A 95 1.50 -11.99 -14.87
C ARG A 95 2.39 -12.02 -16.12
N GLU A 96 3.36 -12.92 -16.19
CA GLU A 96 4.19 -13.09 -17.39
C GLU A 96 3.37 -13.62 -18.58
N LYS A 97 2.40 -14.52 -18.33
CA LYS A 97 1.42 -14.91 -19.37
C LYS A 97 0.58 -13.72 -19.84
N GLN A 98 0.10 -12.87 -18.94
CA GLN A 98 -0.63 -11.65 -19.29
C GLN A 98 0.24 -10.67 -20.10
N LYS A 99 1.49 -10.42 -19.71
CA LYS A 99 2.42 -9.58 -20.50
C LYS A 99 2.70 -10.17 -21.88
N ALA A 100 2.81 -11.50 -21.99
CA ALA A 100 2.97 -12.16 -23.27
C ALA A 100 1.74 -11.99 -24.17
N ILE A 101 0.54 -12.00 -23.58
CA ILE A 101 -0.72 -11.71 -24.26
C ILE A 101 -0.77 -10.22 -24.66
N GLU A 102 -0.43 -9.31 -23.77
CA GLU A 102 -0.41 -7.86 -23.99
C GLU A 102 0.62 -7.44 -25.06
N ARG A 103 1.80 -8.06 -25.08
CA ARG A 103 2.80 -7.89 -26.14
C ARG A 103 2.30 -8.43 -27.49
N LYS A 104 1.55 -9.54 -27.48
CA LYS A 104 0.91 -10.06 -28.70
C LYS A 104 -0.22 -9.13 -29.18
N LEU A 105 -0.91 -8.45 -28.26
CA LEU A 105 -1.94 -7.44 -28.55
C LEU A 105 -1.30 -6.17 -29.13
N LYS A 106 -0.23 -5.63 -28.53
CA LYS A 106 0.49 -4.44 -29.05
C LYS A 106 1.10 -4.64 -30.45
N LYS A 107 1.48 -5.88 -30.81
CA LYS A 107 2.04 -6.18 -32.15
C LYS A 107 1.00 -6.18 -33.29
N LYS A 108 -0.30 -6.20 -32.98
CA LYS A 108 -1.37 -6.14 -33.97
C LYS A 108 -2.25 -4.93 -33.65
N GLY A 109 -1.74 -3.75 -33.99
CA GLY A 109 -2.45 -2.49 -33.80
C GLY A 109 -3.83 -2.53 -34.45
N THR A 110 -4.73 -1.76 -33.84
CA THR A 110 -6.13 -1.51 -34.24
C THR A 110 -7.14 -2.49 -33.66
N TYR A 111 -7.67 -2.23 -32.47
CA TYR A 111 -8.95 -2.82 -32.05
C TYR A 111 -9.83 -1.84 -31.27
N GLY A 112 -11.06 -1.68 -31.78
CA GLY A 112 -12.14 -0.94 -31.14
C GLY A 112 -12.90 -1.76 -30.09
N SER A 113 -13.75 -1.04 -29.35
CA SER A 113 -14.58 -1.41 -28.20
C SER A 113 -15.20 -2.83 -28.15
N ASN A 114 -15.40 -3.53 -29.27
CA ASN A 114 -16.06 -4.84 -29.31
C ASN A 114 -15.15 -6.04 -28.98
N GLU A 115 -13.83 -5.95 -29.21
CA GLU A 115 -12.93 -7.06 -28.87
C GLU A 115 -12.53 -7.05 -27.41
N MET A 116 -12.33 -5.87 -26.79
CA MET A 116 -12.18 -5.75 -25.33
C MET A 116 -13.33 -6.44 -24.58
N ARG A 117 -14.56 -6.31 -25.08
CA ARG A 117 -15.74 -6.94 -24.50
C ARG A 117 -15.68 -8.47 -24.59
N LYS A 118 -15.26 -9.02 -25.73
CA LYS A 118 -15.01 -10.47 -25.91
C LYS A 118 -13.86 -10.98 -25.03
N TYR A 119 -12.87 -10.13 -24.71
CA TYR A 119 -11.80 -10.48 -23.79
C TYR A 119 -12.25 -10.45 -22.33
N LEU A 120 -13.06 -9.47 -21.92
CA LEU A 120 -13.70 -9.45 -20.60
C LEU A 120 -14.58 -10.69 -20.40
N GLU A 121 -15.36 -11.09 -21.41
CA GLU A 121 -16.15 -12.34 -21.39
C GLU A 121 -15.26 -13.60 -21.29
N LYS A 122 -14.06 -13.56 -21.89
CA LYS A 122 -13.11 -14.68 -21.82
C LYS A 122 -12.41 -14.75 -20.46
N ILE A 123 -12.19 -13.60 -19.82
CA ILE A 123 -11.66 -13.48 -18.47
C ILE A 123 -12.71 -13.94 -17.45
N GLU A 124 -13.98 -13.57 -17.61
CA GLU A 124 -15.08 -14.09 -16.77
C GLU A 124 -15.25 -15.61 -16.87
N LYS A 125 -14.94 -16.21 -18.03
CA LYS A 125 -14.96 -17.67 -18.23
C LYS A 125 -13.78 -18.40 -17.60
N GLU A 126 -12.70 -17.72 -17.25
CA GLU A 126 -11.56 -18.32 -16.55
C GLU A 126 -11.74 -18.18 -15.04
N ASN A 127 -11.49 -19.27 -14.29
CA ASN A 127 -11.76 -19.32 -12.86
C ASN A 127 -10.63 -18.62 -12.06
N TYR A 128 -10.58 -17.29 -12.16
CA TYR A 128 -9.62 -16.48 -11.42
C TYR A 128 -9.89 -16.52 -9.90
N PRO A 129 -8.85 -16.34 -9.06
CA PRO A 129 -9.02 -16.20 -7.63
C PRO A 129 -9.87 -14.96 -7.28
N ASP A 130 -10.57 -14.99 -6.14
CA ASP A 130 -11.63 -14.02 -5.83
C ASP A 130 -11.15 -12.56 -5.69
N ASN A 131 -9.89 -12.35 -5.31
CA ASN A 131 -9.27 -11.02 -5.28
C ASN A 131 -9.19 -10.39 -6.68
N VAL A 132 -8.84 -11.17 -7.71
CA VAL A 132 -8.76 -10.71 -9.11
C VAL A 132 -10.15 -10.41 -9.66
N LYS A 133 -11.15 -11.23 -9.32
CA LYS A 133 -12.56 -10.98 -9.71
C LYS A 133 -13.07 -9.67 -9.12
N LYS A 134 -12.72 -9.37 -7.86
CA LYS A 134 -13.08 -8.11 -7.21
C LYS A 134 -12.45 -6.90 -7.91
N GLU A 135 -11.16 -6.94 -8.21
CA GLU A 135 -10.47 -5.88 -8.94
C GLU A 135 -11.11 -5.58 -10.30
N ILE A 136 -11.47 -6.62 -11.05
CA ILE A 136 -12.16 -6.50 -12.34
C ILE A 136 -13.54 -5.85 -12.16
N ASN A 137 -14.29 -6.26 -11.14
CA ASN A 137 -15.60 -5.68 -10.85
C ASN A 137 -15.50 -4.19 -10.46
N ASP A 138 -14.48 -3.82 -9.69
CA ASP A 138 -14.25 -2.42 -9.30
C ASP A 138 -13.93 -1.54 -10.53
N LEU A 139 -13.13 -2.05 -11.48
CA LEU A 139 -12.85 -1.35 -12.74
C LEU A 139 -14.09 -1.23 -13.65
N ASN A 140 -14.91 -2.29 -13.73
CA ASN A 140 -16.16 -2.26 -14.49
C ASN A 140 -17.17 -1.27 -13.89
N PHE A 141 -17.28 -1.24 -12.56
CA PHE A 141 -18.09 -0.27 -11.85
C PHE A 141 -17.62 1.16 -12.12
N ALA A 142 -16.30 1.40 -12.06
CA ALA A 142 -15.73 2.69 -12.36
C ALA A 142 -16.04 3.14 -13.80
N ARG A 143 -15.94 2.21 -14.77
CA ARG A 143 -16.29 2.48 -16.17
C ARG A 143 -17.75 2.87 -16.32
N GLN A 144 -18.66 2.11 -15.74
CA GLN A 144 -20.09 2.39 -15.78
C GLN A 144 -20.41 3.77 -15.18
N LYS A 145 -19.84 4.10 -14.01
CA LYS A 145 -20.04 5.39 -13.36
C LYS A 145 -19.53 6.57 -14.18
N LEU A 146 -18.36 6.41 -14.82
CA LEU A 146 -17.83 7.43 -15.72
C LEU A 146 -18.71 7.62 -16.96
N ASP A 147 -19.26 6.53 -17.51
CA ASP A 147 -20.18 6.56 -18.65
C ASP A 147 -21.54 7.18 -18.32
N GLU A 148 -22.06 6.96 -17.10
CA GLU A 148 -23.30 7.58 -16.63
C GLU A 148 -23.18 9.10 -16.48
N LYS A 149 -22.03 9.61 -16.01
CA LYS A 149 -21.85 11.03 -15.68
C LYS A 149 -21.28 11.90 -16.79
N HIS A 150 -20.51 11.31 -17.69
CA HIS A 150 -19.84 12.06 -18.76
C HIS A 150 -20.22 11.49 -20.10
N TYR A 151 -20.87 12.28 -20.95
CA TYR A 151 -21.13 11.88 -22.32
C TYR A 151 -19.85 12.03 -23.16
N GLY A 152 -19.56 11.04 -24.03
CA GLY A 152 -18.34 11.04 -24.85
C GLY A 152 -17.07 10.76 -24.03
N LEU A 153 -16.00 11.51 -24.33
CA LEU A 153 -14.68 11.42 -23.67
C LEU A 153 -14.08 9.99 -23.64
N VAL A 154 -14.34 9.20 -24.69
CA VAL A 154 -13.99 7.76 -24.73
C VAL A 154 -12.51 7.53 -24.43
N GLU A 155 -11.62 8.25 -25.12
CA GLU A 155 -10.17 8.13 -24.93
C GLU A 155 -9.72 8.51 -23.52
N ILE A 156 -10.35 9.53 -22.92
CA ILE A 156 -10.02 10.01 -21.58
C ILE A 156 -10.47 9.01 -20.52
N LYS A 157 -11.69 8.48 -20.66
CA LYS A 157 -12.21 7.43 -19.78
C LYS A 157 -11.35 6.19 -19.86
N GLU A 158 -10.94 5.77 -21.06
CA GLU A 158 -10.04 4.63 -21.24
C GLU A 158 -8.71 4.86 -20.51
N LYS A 159 -8.08 6.03 -20.65
CA LYS A 159 -6.86 6.38 -19.90
C LYS A 159 -7.06 6.36 -18.38
N ILE A 160 -8.18 6.88 -17.88
CA ILE A 160 -8.50 6.83 -16.44
C ILE A 160 -8.61 5.38 -15.98
N ILE A 161 -9.29 4.52 -16.73
CA ILE A 161 -9.40 3.10 -16.40
C ILE A 161 -8.02 2.41 -16.45
N GLU A 162 -7.18 2.73 -17.43
CA GLU A 162 -5.79 2.26 -17.50
C GLU A 162 -4.98 2.70 -16.27
N TYR A 163 -5.12 3.96 -15.85
CA TYR A 163 -4.50 4.49 -14.64
C TYR A 163 -4.95 3.75 -13.37
N LEU A 164 -6.27 3.53 -13.22
CA LEU A 164 -6.83 2.77 -12.10
C LEU A 164 -6.35 1.32 -12.09
N ALA A 165 -6.30 0.68 -13.25
CA ALA A 165 -5.79 -0.69 -13.40
C ALA A 165 -4.28 -0.76 -13.08
N ALA A 166 -3.51 0.26 -13.43
CA ALA A 166 -2.09 0.35 -13.09
C ALA A 166 -1.88 0.50 -11.58
N GLN A 167 -2.71 1.31 -10.91
CA GLN A 167 -2.71 1.44 -9.45
C GLN A 167 -3.01 0.11 -8.74
N GLN A 168 -3.96 -0.68 -9.24
CA GLN A 168 -4.26 -2.00 -8.66
C GLN A 168 -3.10 -3.00 -8.86
N LYS A 169 -2.42 -2.97 -10.01
CA LYS A 169 -1.28 -3.86 -10.32
C LYS A 169 -0.03 -3.56 -9.51
N ALA A 170 0.25 -2.30 -9.26
CA ALA A 170 1.45 -1.87 -8.54
C ALA A 170 1.13 -1.77 -7.05
N ASN A 171 1.49 -2.80 -6.26
CA ASN A 171 1.42 -2.81 -4.79
C ASN A 171 2.26 -1.67 -4.16
N LYS A 172 1.81 -0.42 -4.28
CA LYS A 172 2.39 0.85 -3.77
C LYS A 172 3.38 1.60 -4.68
N THR A 173 3.57 1.21 -5.94
CA THR A 173 4.34 2.06 -6.88
C THR A 173 3.38 2.97 -7.60
N LEU A 174 3.26 4.19 -7.09
CA LEU A 174 2.37 5.23 -7.58
C LEU A 174 2.57 5.46 -9.08
N GLY A 175 1.47 5.36 -9.82
CA GLY A 175 1.38 5.88 -11.18
C GLY A 175 1.62 7.39 -11.18
N GLN A 176 2.10 7.89 -12.33
CA GLN A 176 2.26 9.33 -12.59
C GLN A 176 0.98 10.09 -12.23
N VAL A 177 1.10 11.29 -11.68
CA VAL A 177 -0.08 12.07 -11.29
C VAL A 177 -0.85 12.47 -12.54
N VAL A 178 -2.16 12.19 -12.59
CA VAL A 178 -2.98 12.56 -13.76
C VAL A 178 -3.20 14.07 -13.75
N CYS A 179 -2.85 14.74 -14.86
CA CYS A 179 -3.11 16.15 -15.08
C CYS A 179 -4.12 16.32 -16.22
N LEU A 180 -5.31 16.82 -15.89
CA LEU A 180 -6.38 17.11 -16.84
C LEU A 180 -6.17 18.52 -17.41
N VAL A 181 -5.85 18.61 -18.69
CA VAL A 181 -5.54 19.88 -19.37
C VAL A 181 -6.59 20.19 -20.42
N GLY A 182 -7.12 21.41 -20.46
CA GLY A 182 -8.05 21.82 -21.51
C GLY A 182 -8.66 23.19 -21.26
N PRO A 183 -9.47 23.74 -22.18
CA PRO A 183 -10.06 25.06 -21.99
C PRO A 183 -10.97 25.15 -20.75
N PRO A 184 -11.27 26.36 -20.26
CA PRO A 184 -12.22 26.53 -19.16
C PRO A 184 -13.61 26.03 -19.59
N GLY A 185 -14.35 25.42 -18.66
CA GLY A 185 -15.72 24.94 -18.90
C GLY A 185 -15.85 23.56 -19.55
N VAL A 186 -14.76 22.83 -19.82
CA VAL A 186 -14.80 21.45 -20.34
C VAL A 186 -15.04 20.37 -19.27
N GLY A 187 -15.44 20.76 -18.06
CA GLY A 187 -15.83 19.80 -17.02
C GLY A 187 -14.67 19.10 -16.30
N LYS A 188 -13.43 19.62 -16.34
CA LYS A 188 -12.24 19.00 -15.70
C LYS A 188 -12.47 18.64 -14.22
N THR A 189 -12.97 19.60 -13.43
CA THR A 189 -13.30 19.41 -12.01
C THR A 189 -14.43 18.40 -11.81
N SER A 190 -15.43 18.38 -12.70
CA SER A 190 -16.54 17.42 -12.67
C SER A 190 -16.06 15.99 -12.97
N LEU A 191 -15.11 15.86 -13.90
CA LEU A 191 -14.47 14.59 -14.22
C LEU A 191 -13.69 14.05 -13.00
N ALA A 192 -12.89 14.90 -12.35
CA ALA A 192 -12.18 14.52 -11.12
C ALA A 192 -13.14 14.07 -10.00
N ALA A 193 -14.25 14.79 -9.80
CA ALA A 193 -15.28 14.39 -8.83
C ALA A 193 -15.93 13.04 -9.18
N SER A 194 -16.11 12.75 -10.48
CA SER A 194 -16.68 11.49 -10.94
C SER A 194 -15.70 10.32 -10.79
N ILE A 195 -14.40 10.57 -10.94
CA ILE A 195 -13.35 9.59 -10.63
C ILE A 195 -13.35 9.26 -9.13
N ALA A 196 -13.52 10.27 -8.27
CA ALA A 196 -13.62 10.06 -6.83
C ALA A 196 -14.81 9.16 -6.46
N GLU A 197 -15.98 9.41 -7.05
CA GLU A 197 -17.17 8.57 -6.84
C GLU A 197 -16.97 7.15 -7.39
N ALA A 198 -16.42 7.03 -8.59
CA ALA A 198 -16.13 5.75 -9.25
C ALA A 198 -15.16 4.88 -8.43
N THR A 199 -14.24 5.51 -7.70
CA THR A 199 -13.25 4.84 -6.83
C THR A 199 -13.70 4.74 -5.37
N GLY A 200 -14.90 5.24 -5.02
CA GLY A 200 -15.41 5.23 -3.65
C GLY A 200 -14.58 6.08 -2.67
N ARG A 201 -13.88 7.11 -3.15
CA ARG A 201 -13.02 7.99 -2.34
C ARG A 201 -13.71 9.32 -2.04
N ASN A 202 -13.48 9.87 -0.84
CA ASN A 202 -13.93 11.24 -0.54
C ASN A 202 -13.23 12.24 -1.47
N PHE A 203 -14.01 13.17 -2.02
CA PHE A 203 -13.48 14.21 -2.89
C PHE A 203 -13.14 15.46 -2.09
N VAL A 204 -11.91 15.95 -2.24
CA VAL A 204 -11.48 17.26 -1.73
C VAL A 204 -10.72 18.00 -2.82
N SER A 205 -10.84 19.33 -2.80
CA SER A 205 -10.15 20.19 -3.77
C SER A 205 -9.54 21.40 -3.10
N ILE A 206 -8.42 21.85 -3.67
CA ILE A 206 -7.81 23.16 -3.40
C ILE A 206 -7.54 23.85 -4.73
N SER A 207 -7.66 25.17 -4.75
CA SER A 207 -7.12 25.98 -5.86
C SER A 207 -5.74 26.46 -5.47
N VAL A 208 -4.78 26.32 -6.39
CA VAL A 208 -3.40 26.81 -6.27
C VAL A 208 -3.09 27.96 -7.23
N GLY A 209 -4.08 28.37 -8.02
CA GLY A 209 -3.95 29.49 -8.94
C GLY A 209 -3.68 30.79 -8.19
N GLY A 210 -2.66 31.52 -8.63
CA GLY A 210 -2.25 32.79 -8.03
C GLY A 210 -1.48 32.66 -6.70
N ILE A 211 -1.19 31.44 -6.24
CA ILE A 211 -0.28 31.24 -5.10
C ILE A 211 1.12 31.69 -5.51
N ARG A 212 1.74 32.44 -4.60
CA ARG A 212 3.13 32.92 -4.71
C ARG A 212 4.02 32.49 -3.56
N ASP A 213 3.43 32.24 -2.39
CA ASP A 213 4.16 31.86 -1.19
C ASP A 213 4.05 30.35 -0.93
N VAL A 214 5.20 29.72 -0.71
CA VAL A 214 5.34 28.31 -0.33
C VAL A 214 4.58 28.01 0.97
N ALA A 215 4.51 28.99 1.89
CA ALA A 215 3.82 28.83 3.15
C ALA A 215 2.29 28.61 2.99
N GLU A 216 1.69 28.98 1.86
CA GLU A 216 0.29 28.64 1.60
C GLU A 216 0.09 27.14 1.37
N ILE A 217 1.10 26.44 0.87
CA ILE A 217 1.05 25.00 0.58
C ILE A 217 1.50 24.19 1.79
N GLN A 218 2.63 24.56 2.41
CA GLN A 218 3.27 23.83 3.52
C GLN A 218 3.02 24.44 4.91
N GLY A 219 2.30 25.55 5.00
CA GLY A 219 2.00 26.22 6.26
C GLY A 219 3.13 27.09 6.79
N HIS A 220 2.83 27.78 7.88
CA HIS A 220 3.78 28.61 8.62
C HIS A 220 4.33 27.88 9.83
N ARG A 221 5.56 28.21 10.24
CA ARG A 221 6.11 27.72 11.51
C ARG A 221 5.21 28.16 12.67
N ARG A 222 4.89 27.23 13.58
CA ARG A 222 4.01 27.47 14.76
C ARG A 222 4.43 28.66 15.63
N THR A 223 5.71 29.03 15.59
CA THR A 223 6.27 30.14 16.37
C THR A 223 5.85 31.52 15.86
N TYR A 224 5.27 31.62 14.66
CA TYR A 224 4.82 32.89 14.10
C TYR A 224 3.43 33.26 14.62
N ILE A 225 3.23 34.56 14.88
CA ILE A 225 1.92 35.11 15.27
C ILE A 225 0.96 34.92 14.09
N GLY A 226 -0.16 34.25 14.33
CA GLY A 226 -1.14 33.93 13.28
C GLY A 226 -0.76 32.75 12.38
N ALA A 227 0.19 31.90 12.80
CA ALA A 227 0.58 30.72 12.03
C ALA A 227 -0.62 29.81 11.74
N MET A 228 -0.69 29.33 10.50
CA MET A 228 -1.71 28.39 10.04
C MET A 228 -1.05 27.21 9.31
N PRO A 229 -1.67 26.00 9.35
CA PRO A 229 -1.25 24.88 8.53
C PRO A 229 -1.44 25.15 7.04
N GLY A 230 -0.70 24.43 6.20
CA GLY A 230 -0.80 24.57 4.76
C GLY A 230 -2.13 24.09 4.20
N ARG A 231 -2.50 24.55 3.01
CA ARG A 231 -3.75 24.20 2.33
C ARG A 231 -3.91 22.68 2.17
N ILE A 232 -2.83 21.94 1.98
CA ILE A 232 -2.87 20.46 1.86
C ILE A 232 -3.36 19.84 3.17
N VAL A 233 -2.74 20.17 4.30
CA VAL A 233 -3.12 19.63 5.62
C VAL A 233 -4.53 20.08 6.01
N GLN A 234 -4.90 21.32 5.71
CA GLN A 234 -6.28 21.80 5.93
C GLN A 234 -7.30 21.00 5.14
N ALA A 235 -7.04 20.73 3.85
CA ALA A 235 -7.92 19.95 3.00
C ALA A 235 -8.00 18.48 3.44
N MET A 236 -6.90 17.88 3.87
CA MET A 236 -6.89 16.53 4.44
C MET A 236 -7.71 16.45 5.73
N LYS A 237 -7.59 17.46 6.61
CA LYS A 237 -8.44 17.57 7.81
C LYS A 237 -9.93 17.64 7.46
N LYS A 238 -10.29 18.36 6.39
CA LYS A 238 -11.66 18.42 5.86
C LYS A 238 -12.11 17.09 5.24
N ALA A 239 -11.21 16.34 4.61
CA ALA A 239 -11.51 15.04 4.00
C ALA A 239 -11.92 13.99 5.04
N GLN A 240 -11.36 14.07 6.26
CA GLN A 240 -11.57 13.13 7.38
C GLN A 240 -11.22 11.66 7.07
N VAL A 241 -10.51 11.42 5.96
CA VAL A 241 -10.07 10.08 5.52
C VAL A 241 -8.61 10.15 5.07
N ILE A 242 -7.93 9.00 5.10
CA ILE A 242 -6.50 8.89 4.76
C ILE A 242 -6.25 8.78 3.25
N ASN A 243 -7.22 8.30 2.48
CA ASN A 243 -7.10 7.97 1.07
C ASN A 243 -8.07 8.75 0.15
N PRO A 244 -8.26 10.07 0.32
CA PRO A 244 -9.16 10.84 -0.52
C PRO A 244 -8.68 10.94 -1.97
N CYS A 245 -9.60 11.28 -2.86
CA CYS A 245 -9.30 11.82 -4.17
C CYS A 245 -9.11 13.33 -4.02
N PHE A 246 -7.88 13.80 -4.21
CA PHE A 246 -7.44 15.15 -3.94
C PHE A 246 -7.19 15.89 -5.26
N LEU A 247 -8.02 16.90 -5.54
CA LEU A 247 -7.89 17.74 -6.71
C LEU A 247 -7.06 19.00 -6.41
N ILE A 248 -6.04 19.23 -7.23
CA ILE A 248 -5.24 20.45 -7.23
C ILE A 248 -5.61 21.26 -8.48
N ASP A 249 -6.33 22.35 -8.27
CA ASP A 249 -6.90 23.15 -9.35
C ASP A 249 -6.02 24.34 -9.74
N GLU A 250 -5.92 24.59 -11.05
CA GLU A 250 -5.16 25.68 -11.67
C GLU A 250 -3.65 25.64 -11.39
N VAL A 251 -3.02 24.47 -11.56
CA VAL A 251 -1.57 24.31 -11.40
C VAL A 251 -0.73 25.10 -12.41
N ASP A 252 -1.32 25.46 -13.54
CA ASP A 252 -0.74 26.35 -14.56
C ASP A 252 -0.60 27.80 -14.10
N LYS A 253 -1.40 28.22 -13.12
CA LYS A 253 -1.43 29.61 -12.63
C LYS A 253 -0.54 29.84 -11.42
N ILE A 254 0.34 28.91 -11.09
CA ILE A 254 1.32 29.07 -10.02
C ILE A 254 2.41 30.02 -10.51
N SER A 255 2.76 31.00 -9.69
CA SER A 255 3.85 31.94 -9.98
C SER A 255 4.94 31.80 -8.94
N ALA A 256 6.20 31.73 -9.39
CA ALA A 256 7.34 31.76 -8.51
C ALA A 256 7.66 33.20 -8.09
N ASP A 257 7.89 33.43 -6.80
CA ASP A 257 8.45 34.66 -6.26
C ASP A 257 9.92 34.45 -5.85
N TYR A 258 10.66 35.52 -5.55
CA TYR A 258 12.06 35.46 -5.08
C TYR A 258 12.28 34.64 -3.79
N ARG A 259 11.21 34.32 -3.04
CA ARG A 259 11.26 33.61 -1.75
C ARG A 259 11.20 32.09 -1.86
N GLY A 260 10.99 31.56 -3.06
CA GLY A 260 10.84 30.13 -3.30
C GLY A 260 9.81 29.88 -4.39
N ASP A 261 9.86 28.68 -4.97
CA ASP A 261 8.93 28.27 -6.02
C ASP A 261 7.89 27.30 -5.45
N PRO A 262 6.60 27.71 -5.36
CA PRO A 262 5.51 26.88 -4.84
C PRO A 262 5.33 25.56 -5.60
N ALA A 263 5.80 25.48 -6.86
CA ALA A 263 5.76 24.25 -7.62
C ALA A 263 6.57 23.11 -6.95
N TYR A 264 7.69 23.44 -6.30
CA TYR A 264 8.48 22.44 -5.55
C TYR A 264 7.76 21.92 -4.31
N ALA A 265 7.00 22.77 -3.62
CA ALA A 265 6.22 22.33 -2.48
C ALA A 265 5.08 21.38 -2.90
N LEU A 266 4.48 21.60 -4.08
CA LEU A 266 3.56 20.63 -4.67
C LEU A 266 4.27 19.34 -5.07
N LEU A 267 5.47 19.43 -5.64
CA LEU A 267 6.23 18.24 -6.00
C LEU A 267 6.51 17.34 -4.80
N GLU A 268 6.81 17.89 -3.64
CA GLU A 268 7.01 17.10 -2.42
C GLU A 268 5.75 16.28 -2.04
N ALA A 269 4.56 16.88 -2.22
CA ALA A 269 3.29 16.21 -1.97
C ALA A 269 2.91 15.20 -3.07
N LEU A 270 3.24 15.51 -4.33
CA LEU A 270 2.89 14.70 -5.50
C LEU A 270 3.87 13.56 -5.77
N ASP A 271 5.13 13.70 -5.38
CA ASP A 271 6.17 12.70 -5.63
C ASP A 271 5.97 11.47 -4.73
N PRO A 272 5.73 10.29 -5.30
CA PRO A 272 5.61 9.02 -4.60
C PRO A 272 6.71 8.70 -3.58
N ASN A 273 7.91 9.18 -3.85
CA ASN A 273 9.08 8.90 -3.03
C ASN A 273 9.17 9.81 -1.81
N GLN A 274 8.52 10.97 -1.86
CA GLN A 274 8.61 12.02 -0.84
C GLN A 274 7.32 12.17 -0.04
N ASN A 275 6.16 11.90 -0.66
CA ASN A 275 4.84 12.16 -0.09
C ASN A 275 4.52 11.37 1.20
N LYS A 276 5.23 10.26 1.48
CA LYS A 276 5.15 9.53 2.76
C LYS A 276 5.64 10.35 3.95
N LYS A 277 6.53 11.30 3.68
CA LYS A 277 7.18 12.16 4.66
C LYS A 277 6.96 13.64 4.32
N PHE A 278 5.77 13.97 3.84
CA PHE A 278 5.44 15.37 3.52
C PHE A 278 5.56 16.23 4.78
N ILE A 279 6.30 17.34 4.67
CA ILE A 279 6.55 18.23 5.79
C ILE A 279 5.62 19.44 5.71
N ASP A 280 4.85 19.65 6.77
CA ASP A 280 4.11 20.89 6.99
C ASP A 280 4.78 21.66 8.14
N ASN A 281 5.17 22.90 7.86
CA ASN A 281 5.89 23.77 8.80
C ASN A 281 5.08 24.04 10.07
N TYR A 282 3.75 24.00 9.98
CA TYR A 282 2.87 24.15 11.13
C TYR A 282 2.74 22.85 11.91
N LEU A 283 2.88 21.67 11.29
CA LEU A 283 2.93 20.42 12.07
C LEU A 283 4.26 20.24 12.79
N GLY A 284 5.33 20.78 12.21
CA GLY A 284 6.71 20.70 12.69
C GLY A 284 7.51 19.65 11.90
N GLU A 285 8.80 19.92 11.67
CA GLU A 285 9.68 19.09 10.84
C GLU A 285 9.84 17.64 11.37
N GLU A 286 9.56 17.42 12.66
CA GLU A 286 9.62 16.10 13.30
C GLU A 286 8.36 15.24 13.09
N VAL A 287 7.27 15.83 12.57
CA VAL A 287 5.98 15.14 12.40
C VAL A 287 5.65 15.05 10.91
N PRO A 288 6.21 14.05 10.19
CA PRO A 288 5.88 13.84 8.79
C PRO A 288 4.40 13.48 8.64
N TYR A 289 3.74 14.09 7.65
CA TYR A 289 2.38 13.74 7.27
C TYR A 289 2.42 12.76 6.09
N ASN A 290 1.71 11.63 6.21
CA ASN A 290 1.73 10.60 5.18
C ASN A 290 0.61 10.84 4.14
N LEU A 291 1.00 11.15 2.90
CA LEU A 291 0.11 11.35 1.76
C LEU A 291 0.14 10.18 0.76
N SER A 292 0.76 9.04 1.08
CA SER A 292 0.98 7.95 0.11
C SER A 292 -0.29 7.27 -0.40
N GLU A 293 -1.36 7.28 0.39
CA GLU A 293 -2.65 6.68 0.05
C GLU A 293 -3.58 7.67 -0.69
N VAL A 294 -3.17 8.94 -0.79
CA VAL A 294 -3.94 10.00 -1.44
C VAL A 294 -3.85 9.85 -2.95
N MET A 295 -4.99 9.93 -3.64
CA MET A 295 -5.06 9.94 -5.10
C MET A 295 -5.06 11.39 -5.57
N PHE A 296 -3.94 11.85 -6.13
CA PHE A 296 -3.84 13.21 -6.64
C PHE A 296 -4.29 13.32 -8.10
N ILE A 297 -5.10 14.34 -8.37
CA ILE A 297 -5.49 14.76 -9.73
C ILE A 297 -5.20 16.25 -9.84
N CYS A 298 -4.55 16.66 -10.93
CA CYS A 298 -4.27 18.08 -11.21
C CYS A 298 -5.12 18.57 -12.38
N THR A 299 -5.42 19.86 -12.40
CA THR A 299 -6.10 20.51 -13.54
C THR A 299 -5.35 21.74 -14.00
N ALA A 300 -5.27 21.92 -15.31
CA ALA A 300 -4.66 23.09 -15.95
C ALA A 300 -5.49 23.55 -17.15
N ASN A 301 -5.33 24.81 -17.54
CA ASN A 301 -5.94 25.34 -18.76
C ASN A 301 -5.00 25.23 -19.96
N ASP A 302 -3.71 25.53 -19.75
CA ASP A 302 -2.68 25.41 -20.78
C ASP A 302 -1.52 24.53 -20.28
N GLU A 303 -1.13 23.54 -21.10
CA GLU A 303 0.01 22.66 -20.81
C GLU A 303 1.35 23.44 -20.83
N ARG A 304 1.43 24.50 -21.63
CA ARG A 304 2.67 25.28 -21.81
C ARG A 304 3.00 26.15 -20.61
N GLU A 305 2.00 26.46 -19.79
CA GLU A 305 2.14 27.24 -18.57
C GLU A 305 2.45 26.36 -17.35
N LEU A 306 2.42 25.03 -17.51
CA LEU A 306 2.80 24.11 -16.44
C LEU A 306 4.29 24.21 -16.11
N PRO A 307 4.67 24.28 -14.83
CA PRO A 307 6.06 24.16 -14.42
C PRO A 307 6.66 22.83 -14.90
N LEU A 308 7.80 22.91 -15.61
CA LEU A 308 8.52 21.73 -16.12
C LEU A 308 8.76 20.64 -15.06
N PRO A 309 9.13 20.98 -13.79
CA PRO A 309 9.35 19.96 -12.78
C PRO A 309 8.10 19.12 -12.47
N LEU A 310 6.90 19.72 -12.57
CA LEU A 310 5.62 19.03 -12.39
C LEU A 310 5.26 18.21 -13.64
N LEU A 311 5.45 18.79 -14.82
CA LEU A 311 5.15 18.14 -16.10
C LEU A 311 5.87 16.80 -16.27
N ASP A 312 7.15 16.72 -15.90
CA ASP A 312 7.96 15.49 -15.99
C ASP A 312 7.43 14.33 -15.13
N ARG A 313 6.57 14.62 -14.15
CA ARG A 313 6.01 13.64 -13.21
C ARG A 313 4.52 13.42 -13.38
N MET A 314 3.91 14.10 -14.35
CA MET A 314 2.48 14.05 -14.63
C MET A 314 2.18 13.30 -15.91
N GLU A 315 1.09 12.53 -15.89
CA GLU A 315 0.47 12.02 -17.10
C GLU A 315 -0.56 13.05 -17.59
N VAL A 316 -0.24 13.70 -18.71
CA VAL A 316 -1.10 14.74 -19.28
C VAL A 316 -2.24 14.13 -20.10
N VAL A 317 -3.46 14.42 -19.69
CA VAL A 317 -4.69 14.02 -20.36
C VAL A 317 -5.38 15.28 -20.89
N ARG A 318 -5.39 15.43 -22.22
CA ARG A 318 -5.94 16.60 -22.90
C ARG A 318 -7.44 16.43 -23.14
N LEU A 319 -8.23 17.38 -22.65
CA LEU A 319 -9.66 17.50 -22.87
C LEU A 319 -9.91 18.53 -23.97
N SER A 320 -10.53 18.07 -25.06
CA SER A 320 -11.03 18.94 -26.11
C SER A 320 -12.32 19.64 -25.68
N SER A 321 -12.62 20.76 -26.32
CA SER A 321 -13.95 21.37 -26.23
C SER A 321 -15.02 20.41 -26.74
N TYR A 322 -16.15 20.37 -26.03
CA TYR A 322 -17.30 19.59 -26.45
C TYR A 322 -17.86 20.06 -27.80
N THR A 323 -18.20 19.10 -28.65
CA THR A 323 -19.03 19.30 -29.84
C THR A 323 -20.44 19.78 -29.46
N GLU A 324 -21.17 20.39 -30.40
CA GLU A 324 -22.55 20.84 -30.14
C GLU A 324 -23.47 19.68 -29.71
N ILE A 325 -23.25 18.49 -30.29
CA ILE A 325 -23.98 17.27 -29.95
C ILE A 325 -23.68 16.87 -28.50
N GLU A 326 -22.41 16.89 -28.07
CA GLU A 326 -22.04 16.57 -26.69
C GLU A 326 -22.62 17.61 -25.72
N LYS A 327 -22.54 18.91 -26.04
CA LYS A 327 -23.14 19.97 -25.21
C LYS A 327 -24.65 19.79 -25.04
N PHE A 328 -25.36 19.40 -26.10
CA PHE A 328 -26.79 19.10 -26.03
C PHE A 328 -27.09 17.95 -25.07
N HIS A 329 -26.30 16.88 -25.11
CA HIS A 329 -26.48 15.73 -24.21
C HIS A 329 -26.07 16.03 -22.76
N ILE A 330 -25.09 16.92 -22.55
CA ILE A 330 -24.69 17.37 -21.19
C ILE A 330 -25.74 18.31 -20.57
N ALA A 331 -26.42 19.11 -21.38
CA ALA A 331 -27.43 20.07 -20.92
C ALA A 331 -28.81 19.45 -20.62
N LYS A 332 -29.05 18.21 -21.08
CA LYS A 332 -30.33 17.51 -20.96
C LYS A 332 -30.45 16.79 -19.61
#